data_AF-A0A7V0JVP9-F1
#
_entry.id   AF-A0A7V0JVP9-F1
#
_cell.length_a   1.000
_cell.length_b   1.000
_cell.length_c   1.000
_cell.angle_alpha   90.00
_cell.angle_beta   90.00
_cell.angle_gamma   90.00
#
_symmetry.space_group_name_H-M   'P 1'
#
loop_
_entity.id
_entity.type
_entity.pdbx_description
1 polymer ?
#
loop_
_entity_poly.entity_id
_entity_poly.type
_entity_poly.pdbx_seq_one_letter_code
_entity_poly.pdbx_strand_id
1 'polypeptide(L)'
;MGREMRPELDFRMDDLISVARAAGEILSRYFRRRGFAHATKTGRANVVTEADLASQRLITEELTRRFPRVPVVGEEGETGSFPRGGTYFLVDPLDGTLNFLHGIPFFSVSIALMREGRPVAGVVFAPALG
;
A
#
# COMPACT_ATOMS: atom_id res chain seq x y z
N MET A 1 -27.34 22.98 13.34
CA MET A 1 -26.49 21.79 13.50
C MET A 1 -25.19 22.07 12.76
N GLY A 2 -24.18 22.60 13.44
CA GLY A 2 -22.93 23.00 12.80
C GLY A 2 -22.16 21.77 12.35
N ARG A 3 -21.78 21.69 11.07
CA ARG A 3 -20.77 20.73 10.63
C ARG A 3 -19.49 21.09 11.40
N GLU A 4 -19.10 20.25 12.33
CA GLU A 4 -17.82 20.36 13.01
C GLU A 4 -16.74 20.32 11.92
N MET A 5 -16.06 21.46 11.75
CA MET A 5 -15.05 21.64 10.73
C MET A 5 -13.83 20.82 11.16
N ARG A 6 -13.75 19.57 10.68
CA ARG A 6 -12.59 18.71 10.94
C ARG A 6 -11.35 19.45 10.40
N PRO A 7 -10.24 19.49 11.16
CA PRO A 7 -9.01 20.11 10.67
C PRO A 7 -8.66 19.51 9.31
N GLU A 8 -8.35 20.38 8.36
CA GLU A 8 -7.95 19.98 7.02
C GLU A 8 -6.66 19.14 7.13
N LEU A 9 -6.63 18.00 6.44
CA LEU A 9 -5.46 17.14 6.43
C LEU A 9 -4.38 17.87 5.62
N ASP A 10 -3.25 18.21 6.24
CA ASP A 10 -2.09 18.77 5.56
C ASP A 10 -1.40 17.68 4.73
N PHE A 11 -2.01 17.35 3.60
CA PHE A 11 -1.62 16.28 2.69
C PHE A 11 -1.05 16.86 1.40
N ARG A 12 0.09 16.33 0.94
CA ARG A 12 0.66 16.61 -0.38
C ARG A 12 0.83 15.33 -1.18
N MET A 13 0.66 15.40 -2.50
CA MET A 13 0.85 14.24 -3.37
C MET A 13 2.26 13.62 -3.23
N ASP A 14 3.26 14.47 -2.99
CA ASP A 14 4.65 14.05 -2.75
C ASP A 14 4.80 13.10 -1.55
N ASP A 15 3.89 13.16 -0.57
CA ASP A 15 3.88 12.21 0.53
C ASP A 15 3.66 10.79 0.01
N LEU A 16 2.63 10.57 -0.80
CA LEU A 16 2.35 9.25 -1.39
C LEU A 16 3.46 8.81 -2.35
N ILE A 17 3.95 9.72 -3.18
CA ILE A 17 5.03 9.42 -4.13
C ILE A 17 6.28 8.93 -3.39
N SER A 18 6.67 9.62 -2.30
CA SER A 18 7.85 9.25 -1.53
C SER A 18 7.70 7.87 -0.87
N VAL A 19 6.52 7.57 -0.31
CA VAL A 19 6.24 6.29 0.34
C VAL A 19 6.18 5.16 -0.68
N ALA A 20 5.50 5.36 -1.81
CA ALA A 20 5.40 4.37 -2.88
C ALA A 20 6.78 4.03 -3.47
N ARG A 21 7.66 5.03 -3.65
CA ARG A 21 9.04 4.82 -4.09
C ARG A 21 9.85 4.00 -3.11
N ALA A 22 9.82 4.36 -1.82
CA ALA A 22 10.54 3.63 -0.78
C ALA A 22 10.08 2.17 -0.66
N ALA A 23 8.77 1.92 -0.78
CA ALA A 23 8.20 0.58 -0.83
C ALA A 23 8.64 -0.19 -2.09
N GLY A 24 8.61 0.46 -3.26
CA GLY A 24 9.06 -0.13 -4.52
C GLY A 24 10.56 -0.47 -4.54
N GLU A 25 11.39 0.25 -3.79
CA GLU A 25 12.80 -0.12 -3.59
C GLU A 25 12.95 -1.44 -2.85
N ILE A 26 12.12 -1.71 -1.83
CA ILE A 26 12.09 -3.00 -1.13
C ILE A 26 11.75 -4.11 -2.13
N LEU A 27 10.66 -3.94 -2.87
CA LEU A 27 10.24 -4.92 -3.90
C LEU A 27 11.36 -5.18 -4.91
N SER A 28 12.03 -4.13 -5.38
CA SER A 28 13.15 -4.23 -6.32
C SER A 28 14.31 -5.06 -5.78
N ARG A 29 14.64 -4.93 -4.48
CA ARG A 29 15.70 -5.72 -3.83
C ARG A 29 15.33 -7.20 -3.78
N TYR A 30 14.09 -7.51 -3.38
CA TYR A 30 13.58 -8.89 -3.35
C TYR A 30 13.53 -9.50 -4.76
N PHE A 31 13.02 -8.75 -5.74
CA PHE A 31 12.91 -9.17 -7.13
C PHE A 31 14.28 -9.53 -7.73
N ARG A 32 15.31 -8.73 -7.46
CA ARG A 32 16.69 -8.99 -7.93
C ARG A 32 17.35 -10.16 -7.22
N ARG A 33 17.17 -10.29 -5.91
CA ARG A 33 17.81 -11.35 -5.11
C ARG A 33 17.37 -12.75 -5.57
N ARG A 34 16.11 -12.90 -6.00
CA ARG A 34 15.43 -14.19 -6.24
C ARG A 34 15.40 -15.07 -4.97
N GLY A 35 14.45 -16.01 -4.88
CA GLY A 35 14.38 -16.97 -3.77
C GLY A 35 14.01 -16.35 -2.42
N PHE A 36 12.73 -16.09 -2.20
CA PHE A 36 12.15 -15.59 -0.94
C PHE A 36 10.96 -16.47 -0.54
N ALA A 37 10.64 -16.51 0.75
CA ALA A 37 9.48 -17.29 1.20
C ALA A 37 8.18 -16.66 0.70
N HIS A 38 7.21 -17.52 0.46
CA HIS A 38 5.85 -17.17 0.12
C HIS A 38 4.89 -18.15 0.78
N ALA A 39 3.68 -17.70 1.05
CA ALA A 39 2.60 -18.49 1.60
C ALA A 39 1.37 -18.35 0.71
N THR A 40 0.66 -19.45 0.51
CA THR A 40 -0.62 -19.44 -0.20
C THR A 40 -1.74 -19.30 0.81
N LYS A 41 -2.53 -18.22 0.72
CA LYS A 41 -3.79 -18.06 1.44
C LYS A 41 -4.87 -18.96 0.84
N THR A 42 -6.01 -19.11 1.51
CA THR A 42 -7.14 -19.88 0.98
C THR A 42 -7.64 -19.31 -0.34
N GLY A 43 -7.63 -20.13 -1.39
CA GLY A 43 -7.99 -19.76 -2.77
C GLY A 43 -6.79 -19.79 -3.71
N ARG A 44 -7.01 -20.23 -4.95
CA ARG A 44 -5.94 -20.59 -5.93
C ARG A 44 -5.03 -19.43 -6.40
N ALA A 45 -5.29 -18.19 -6.00
CA ALA A 45 -4.63 -17.01 -6.56
C ALA A 45 -4.09 -16.03 -5.51
N ASN A 46 -4.21 -16.34 -4.23
CA ASN A 46 -3.88 -15.40 -3.17
C ASN A 46 -2.57 -15.82 -2.50
N VAL A 47 -1.44 -15.41 -3.08
CA VAL A 47 -0.09 -15.70 -2.56
C VAL A 47 0.44 -14.43 -1.94
N VAL A 48 0.97 -14.51 -0.72
CA VAL A 48 1.68 -13.42 -0.06
C VAL A 48 3.16 -13.81 0.06
N THR A 49 4.06 -12.89 -0.20
CA THR A 49 5.51 -13.11 -0.12
C THR A 49 6.14 -12.28 1.00
N GLU A 50 7.38 -12.60 1.38
CA GLU A 50 8.17 -11.74 2.27
C GLU A 50 8.28 -10.30 1.74
N ALA A 51 8.27 -10.13 0.42
CA ALA A 51 8.34 -8.81 -0.21
C ALA A 51 7.06 -7.99 0.04
N ASP A 52 5.88 -8.61 -0.08
CA ASP A 52 4.58 -7.99 0.24
C ASP A 52 4.56 -7.51 1.69
N LEU A 53 4.96 -8.41 2.62
CA LEU A 53 4.96 -8.11 4.06
C LEU A 53 5.95 -7.00 4.42
N ALA A 54 7.15 -7.01 3.84
CA ALA A 54 8.16 -5.99 4.07
C ALA A 54 7.73 -4.63 3.50
N SER A 55 7.16 -4.62 2.29
CA SER A 55 6.61 -3.43 1.64
C SER A 55 5.45 -2.83 2.44
N GLN A 56 4.48 -3.66 2.90
CA GLN A 56 3.36 -3.19 3.71
C GLN A 56 3.79 -2.61 5.05
N ARG A 57 4.78 -3.21 5.73
CA ARG A 57 5.32 -2.67 6.99
C ARG A 57 5.85 -1.26 6.80
N LEU A 58 6.69 -1.06 5.78
CA LEU A 58 7.27 0.27 5.49
C LEU A 58 6.17 1.30 5.18
N ILE A 59 5.21 0.94 4.32
CA ILE A 59 4.10 1.84 3.97
C ILE A 59 3.31 2.23 5.23
N THR A 60 2.99 1.25 6.07
CA THR A 60 2.21 1.46 7.29
C THR A 60 2.95 2.35 8.29
N GLU A 61 4.24 2.08 8.52
CA GLU A 61 5.08 2.87 9.43
C GLU A 61 5.22 4.32 8.96
N GLU A 62 5.50 4.55 7.67
CA GLU A 62 5.67 5.88 7.10
C GLU A 62 4.37 6.71 7.14
N LEU A 63 3.25 6.12 6.70
CA LEU A 63 1.97 6.81 6.68
C LEU A 63 1.44 7.08 8.09
N THR A 64 1.60 6.13 9.02
CA THR A 64 1.20 6.31 10.42
C THR A 64 2.04 7.40 11.09
N ARG A 65 3.34 7.46 10.80
CA ARG A 65 4.24 8.51 11.33
C ARG A 65 3.83 9.91 10.84
N ARG A 66 3.51 10.06 9.56
CA ARG A 66 3.14 11.35 8.96
C ARG A 66 1.71 11.77 9.29
N PHE A 67 0.80 10.80 9.34
CA PHE A 67 -0.63 11.01 9.49
C PHE A 67 -1.21 10.12 10.60
N PRO A 68 -0.83 10.35 11.87
CA PRO A 68 -1.17 9.44 12.99
C PRO A 68 -2.67 9.30 13.30
N ARG A 69 -3.51 10.15 12.69
CA ARG A 69 -4.98 10.12 12.83
C ARG A 69 -5.69 9.50 11.62
N VAL A 70 -4.96 9.09 10.60
CA VAL A 70 -5.49 8.52 9.35
C VAL A 70 -5.12 7.04 9.32
N PRO A 71 -6.10 6.12 9.45
CA PRO A 71 -5.83 4.69 9.41
C PRO A 71 -5.22 4.26 8.07
N VAL A 72 -4.39 3.23 8.10
CA VAL A 72 -3.92 2.52 6.90
C VAL A 72 -4.65 1.18 6.83
N VAL A 73 -5.27 0.91 5.68
CA VAL A 73 -6.00 -0.31 5.36
C VAL A 73 -5.24 -1.00 4.24
N GLY A 74 -4.64 -2.14 4.52
CA GLY A 74 -3.89 -2.94 3.53
C GLY A 74 -4.52 -4.30 3.29
N GLU A 75 -4.07 -4.97 2.22
CA GLU A 75 -4.48 -6.34 1.89
C GLU A 75 -3.95 -7.39 2.88
N GLU A 76 -2.80 -7.12 3.53
CA GLU A 76 -2.05 -8.11 4.34
C GLU A 76 -2.15 -7.91 5.87
N GLY A 77 -3.26 -7.37 6.38
CA GLY A 77 -3.50 -7.15 7.81
C GLY A 77 -4.99 -7.13 8.15
N GLU A 78 -5.33 -7.17 9.45
CA GLU A 78 -6.71 -7.27 9.94
C GLU A 78 -7.66 -6.44 9.09
N THR A 79 -8.62 -7.13 8.49
CA THR A 79 -9.78 -6.59 7.77
C THR A 79 -10.64 -5.80 8.75
N GLY A 80 -10.12 -4.69 9.26
CA GLY A 80 -10.92 -3.66 9.88
C GLY A 80 -11.85 -3.16 8.80
N SER A 81 -13.15 -3.33 9.00
CA SER A 81 -14.20 -2.80 8.14
C SER A 81 -13.80 -1.40 7.65
N PHE A 82 -13.77 -1.18 6.33
CA PHE A 82 -13.45 0.13 5.76
C PHE A 82 -14.15 1.23 6.56
N PRO A 83 -13.42 2.22 7.10
CA PRO A 83 -14.03 3.24 7.95
C PRO A 83 -15.17 3.93 7.20
N ARG A 84 -16.43 3.61 7.57
CA ARG A 84 -17.61 4.21 6.93
C ARG A 84 -17.60 5.71 7.24
N GLY A 85 -17.54 6.54 6.20
CA GLY A 85 -17.54 8.01 6.32
C GLY A 85 -16.23 8.63 6.82
N GLY A 86 -15.12 7.87 6.86
CA GLY A 86 -13.82 8.34 7.34
C GLY A 86 -12.83 8.72 6.23
N THR A 87 -11.67 9.25 6.65
CA THR A 87 -10.47 9.38 5.81
C THR A 87 -9.50 8.27 6.18
N TYR A 88 -8.97 7.52 5.21
CA TYR A 88 -8.02 6.41 5.42
C TYR A 88 -7.15 6.21 4.19
N PHE A 89 -5.97 5.60 4.36
CA PHE A 89 -5.17 5.12 3.24
C PHE A 89 -5.58 3.69 2.89
N LEU A 90 -5.76 3.42 1.60
CA LEU A 90 -5.94 2.08 1.06
C LEU A 90 -4.65 1.69 0.32
N VAL A 91 -4.05 0.56 0.69
CA VAL A 91 -2.72 0.18 0.20
C VAL A 91 -2.71 -1.25 -0.35
N ASP A 92 -2.09 -1.42 -1.50
CA ASP A 92 -1.64 -2.71 -2.02
C ASP A 92 -0.09 -2.63 -2.13
N PRO A 93 0.63 -3.36 -1.26
CA PRO A 93 2.08 -3.29 -1.18
C PRO A 93 2.78 -3.97 -2.36
N LEU A 94 2.10 -4.84 -3.11
CA LEU A 94 2.60 -5.56 -4.27
C LEU A 94 1.42 -6.03 -5.14
N ASP A 95 0.94 -5.16 -6.03
CA ASP A 95 0.01 -5.58 -7.08
C ASP A 95 0.79 -6.39 -8.12
N GLY A 96 0.25 -7.55 -8.51
CA GLY A 96 0.91 -8.49 -9.41
C GLY A 96 1.84 -9.50 -8.73
N THR A 97 1.52 -9.98 -7.52
CA THR A 97 2.33 -10.95 -6.77
C THR A 97 2.71 -12.21 -7.57
N LEU A 98 1.82 -12.72 -8.43
CA LEU A 98 2.14 -13.84 -9.33
C LEU A 98 3.22 -13.46 -10.37
N ASN A 99 3.13 -12.27 -10.97
CA ASN A 99 4.16 -11.79 -11.88
C ASN A 99 5.50 -11.66 -11.14
N PHE A 100 5.46 -11.09 -9.94
CA PHE A 100 6.63 -10.94 -9.08
C PHE A 100 7.32 -12.28 -8.79
N LEU A 101 6.53 -13.30 -8.39
CA LEU A 101 7.02 -14.66 -8.12
C LEU A 101 7.63 -15.33 -9.35
N HIS A 102 6.99 -15.17 -10.51
CA HIS A 102 7.49 -15.73 -11.77
C HIS A 102 8.59 -14.90 -12.43
N GLY A 103 8.98 -13.79 -11.78
CA GLY A 103 10.06 -12.94 -12.26
C GLY A 103 9.72 -12.09 -13.48
N ILE A 104 8.43 -11.86 -13.70
CA ILE A 104 7.88 -10.98 -14.73
C ILE A 104 7.87 -9.54 -14.15
N PRO A 105 8.46 -8.54 -14.85
CA PRO A 105 8.65 -7.19 -14.31
C PRO A 105 7.39 -6.32 -14.36
N PHE A 106 6.20 -6.91 -14.23
CA PHE A 106 4.91 -6.21 -14.22
C PHE A 106 4.28 -6.32 -12.84
N PHE A 107 4.73 -5.46 -11.94
CA PHE A 107 4.22 -5.35 -10.57
C PHE A 107 4.36 -3.91 -10.08
N SER A 108 3.56 -3.52 -9.09
CA SER A 108 3.55 -2.15 -8.58
C SER A 108 3.21 -2.05 -7.09
N VAL A 109 3.51 -0.89 -6.51
CA VAL A 109 2.94 -0.44 -5.23
C VAL A 109 1.79 0.50 -5.54
N SER A 110 0.63 0.27 -4.93
CA SER A 110 -0.54 1.13 -5.08
C SER A 110 -0.96 1.71 -3.73
N ILE A 111 -1.09 3.03 -3.64
CA ILE A 111 -1.54 3.74 -2.43
C ILE A 111 -2.61 4.75 -2.82
N ALA A 112 -3.75 4.73 -2.15
CA ALA A 112 -4.82 5.70 -2.32
C ALA A 112 -5.20 6.36 -0.99
N LEU A 113 -5.47 7.66 -1.02
CA LEU A 113 -6.17 8.36 0.07
C LEU A 113 -7.66 8.31 -0.22
N MET A 114 -8.41 7.71 0.70
CA MET A 114 -9.86 7.57 0.65
C MET A 114 -10.49 8.59 1.59
N ARG A 115 -11.57 9.25 1.16
CA ARG A 115 -12.40 10.11 2.00
C ARG A 115 -13.88 9.84 1.70
N GLU A 116 -14.64 9.53 2.75
CA GLU A 116 -16.08 9.24 2.65
C GLU A 116 -16.38 8.14 1.60
N GLY A 117 -15.51 7.13 1.52
CA GLY A 117 -15.64 6.02 0.57
C GLY A 117 -15.25 6.33 -0.87
N ARG A 118 -14.67 7.51 -1.14
CA ARG A 118 -14.19 7.90 -2.49
C ARG A 118 -12.68 8.12 -2.49
N PRO A 119 -11.94 7.67 -3.53
CA PRO A 119 -10.54 8.04 -3.67
C PRO A 119 -10.44 9.54 -3.97
N VAL A 120 -9.58 10.24 -3.25
CA VAL A 120 -9.30 11.68 -3.45
C VAL A 120 -7.87 11.95 -3.91
N ALA A 121 -6.97 10.99 -3.72
CA ALA A 121 -5.61 10.98 -4.28
C ALA A 121 -5.13 9.54 -4.41
N GLY A 122 -4.17 9.28 -5.30
CA GLY A 122 -3.55 7.97 -5.41
C GLY A 122 -2.28 7.98 -6.23
N VAL A 123 -1.42 7.00 -5.95
CA VAL A 123 -0.16 6.75 -6.65
C VAL A 123 -0.06 5.26 -6.96
N VAL A 124 0.35 4.96 -8.19
CA VAL A 124 0.79 3.62 -8.61
C VAL A 124 2.24 3.77 -9.03
N PHE A 125 3.13 3.01 -8.41
CA PHE A 125 4.56 3.02 -8.71
C PHE A 125 4.99 1.63 -9.17
N ALA A 126 5.43 1.52 -10.42
CA ALA A 126 5.90 0.27 -11.02
C ALA A 126 7.44 0.27 -11.08
N PRO A 127 8.14 -0.21 -10.03
CA PRO A 127 9.58 0.00 -9.88
C PRO A 127 10.45 -0.71 -10.92
N ALA A 128 9.91 -1.70 -11.63
CA ALA A 128 10.62 -2.44 -12.66
C ALA A 128 10.53 -1.80 -14.07
N LEU A 129 9.73 -0.74 -14.24
CA LEU A 129 9.45 -0.13 -15.56
C LEU A 129 10.19 1.20 -15.82
N GLY A 130 10.90 1.75 -14.83
CA GLY A 130 11.61 3.04 -14.92
C GLY A 130 10.79 4.20 -14.38
#